data_AF-A0A966J516-F1
#
_entry.id   AF-A0A966J516-F1
#
_cell.length_a   1.000
_cell.length_b   1.000
_cell.length_c   1.000
_cell.angle_alpha   90.00
_cell.angle_beta   90.00
_cell.angle_gamma   90.00
#
_symmetry.space_group_name_H-M   'P 1'
#
loop_
_entity.id
_entity.type
_entity.pdbx_description
1 polymer ?
#
loop_
_entity_poly.entity_id
_entity_poly.type
_entity_poly.pdbx_seq_one_letter_code
_entity_poly.pdbx_strand_id
1 'polypeptide(L)' 'MFTKDIPGIFFFLGVTPKDKDPNTVAVNHSPLFFADEGALVTGVRAMTNLATDYLSQGAKK' A
#
# COMPACT_ATOMS: atom_id res chain seq x y z
N MET A 1 -12.91 10.08 -8.17
CA MET A 1 -12.03 9.15 -8.90
C MET A 1 -10.79 9.93 -9.32
N PHE A 2 -9.65 9.71 -8.66
CA PHE A 2 -8.46 10.55 -8.83
C PHE A 2 -7.69 10.30 -10.14
N THR A 3 -7.99 9.20 -10.83
CA THR A 3 -7.28 8.75 -12.04
C THR A 3 -8.04 9.05 -13.34
N LYS A 4 -9.11 9.85 -13.28
CA LYS A 4 -9.95 10.17 -14.46
C LYS A 4 -9.24 11.12 -15.42
N ASP A 5 -8.60 12.15 -14.87
CA ASP A 5 -8.11 13.30 -15.64
C ASP A 5 -6.57 13.35 -15.71
N ILE A 6 -5.87 12.62 -14.84
CA ILE A 6 -4.41 12.51 -14.82
C ILE A 6 -3.99 11.04 -14.66
N PRO A 7 -2.82 10.64 -15.21
CA PRO A 7 -2.26 9.31 -14.95
C PRO A 7 -2.12 9.09 -13.45
N GLY A 8 -2.68 7.99 -12.95
CA GLY A 8 -2.59 7.64 -11.54
C GLY A 8 -2.44 6.14 -11.36
N ILE A 9 -1.86 5.76 -10.23
CA ILE A 9 -1.62 4.39 -9.84
C ILE A 9 -2.28 4.12 -8.48
N PHE A 10 -2.84 2.92 -8.34
CA PHE A 10 -3.32 2.38 -7.08
C PHE A 10 -2.68 1.00 -6.89
N PHE A 11 -2.20 0.71 -5.68
CA PHE A 11 -1.64 -0.60 -5.32
C PHE A 11 -2.09 -1.00 -3.93
N PHE A 12 -2.07 -2.30 -3.65
CA PHE A 12 -2.45 -2.86 -2.36
C PHE A 12 -1.22 -3.15 -1.51
N LEU A 13 -1.35 -2.91 -0.20
CA LEU A 13 -0.41 -3.35 0.82
C LEU A 13 -1.05 -4.49 1.61
N GLY A 14 -0.43 -5.66 1.62
CA GLY A 14 -0.89 -6.77 2.45
C GLY A 14 -0.69 -6.46 3.94
N VAL A 15 -1.74 -6.68 4.73
CA VAL A 15 -1.74 -6.46 6.19
C VAL A 15 -2.07 -7.72 6.98
N THR A 16 -2.18 -8.87 6.32
CA THR A 16 -2.38 -10.16 7.01
C THR A 16 -1.10 -10.52 7.78
N PRO A 17 -1.20 -10.90 9.08
CA PRO A 17 -0.08 -11.43 9.83
C PRO A 17 0.59 -12.59 9.10
N LYS A 18 1.93 -12.62 9.12
CA LYS A 18 2.74 -13.58 8.33
C LYS A 18 2.48 -15.06 8.67
N ASP A 19 1.98 -15.32 9.87
CA ASP A 19 1.68 -16.65 10.40
C ASP A 19 0.23 -17.11 10.16
N LYS A 20 -0.57 -16.34 9.40
CA LYS A 20 -1.98 -16.64 9.12
C LYS A 20 -2.26 -16.83 7.63
N ASP A 21 -3.19 -17.71 7.31
CA ASP A 21 -3.73 -17.86 5.94
C ASP A 21 -4.63 -16.67 5.60
N PRO A 22 -4.30 -15.85 4.57
CA PRO A 22 -5.11 -14.71 4.13
C PRO A 22 -6.55 -15.06 3.74
N ASN A 23 -6.85 -16.31 3.39
CA ASN A 23 -8.20 -16.75 3.01
C ASN A 23 -9.11 -17.00 4.22
N THR A 24 -8.57 -16.99 5.44
CA THR A 24 -9.30 -17.35 6.66
C THR A 24 -9.45 -16.19 7.65
N VAL A 25 -8.72 -15.09 7.44
CA VAL A 25 -8.77 -13.91 8.32
C VAL A 25 -10.01 -13.05 8.03
N ALA A 26 -10.43 -12.28 9.03
CA ALA A 26 -11.53 -11.33 8.89
C ALA A 26 -11.21 -10.26 7.84
N VAL A 27 -12.12 -10.06 6.90
CA VAL A 27 -11.97 -9.08 5.81
C VAL A 27 -12.19 -7.64 6.29
N ASN A 28 -11.81 -6.67 5.44
CA ASN A 28 -12.17 -5.26 5.62
C ASN A 28 -13.68 -5.09 5.88
N HIS A 29 -14.05 -4.16 6.76
CA HIS A 29 -15.43 -3.91 7.26
C HIS A 29 -16.00 -4.93 8.26
N SER A 30 -15.26 -5.97 8.65
CA SER A 30 -15.63 -6.83 9.78
C SER A 30 -15.31 -6.15 11.13
N PRO A 31 -16.13 -6.33 12.19
CA PRO A 31 -15.75 -5.92 13.55
C PRO A 31 -14.55 -6.70 14.11
N LEU A 32 -14.16 -7.80 13.46
CA LEU A 32 -13.00 -8.62 13.80
C LEU A 32 -11.78 -8.30 12.92
N PHE A 33 -11.86 -7.28 12.05
CA PHE A 33 -10.75 -6.90 11.19
C PHE A 33 -9.52 -6.55 12.02
N PHE A 34 -8.36 -7.04 11.57
CA PHE A 34 -7.08 -6.77 12.18
C PHE A 34 -6.03 -6.53 11.10
N ALA A 35 -5.25 -5.46 11.24
CA ALA A 35 -4.12 -5.14 10.38
C ALA A 35 -2.81 -5.36 11.14
N ASP A 36 -1.89 -6.12 10.56
CA ASP A 36 -0.52 -6.28 11.07
C ASP A 36 0.23 -4.94 10.94
N GLU A 37 0.53 -4.32 12.09
CA GLU A 37 1.27 -3.05 12.15
C GLU A 37 2.68 -3.15 11.56
N GLY A 38 3.24 -4.36 11.44
CA GLY A 38 4.48 -4.60 10.70
C GLY A 38 4.42 -4.16 9.23
N ALA A 39 3.22 -4.07 8.65
CA ALA A 39 3.01 -3.55 7.29
C ALA A 39 3.23 -2.04 7.18
N LEU A 40 3.07 -1.26 8.27
CA LEU A 40 3.15 0.20 8.24
C LEU A 40 4.52 0.69 7.73
N VAL A 41 5.60 0.10 8.21
CA VAL A 41 6.97 0.45 7.76
C VAL A 41 7.13 0.19 6.26
N THR A 42 6.59 -0.91 5.76
CA THR A 42 6.60 -1.25 4.33
C THR A 42 5.79 -0.25 3.52
N GLY A 43 4.59 0.12 3.98
CA GLY A 43 3.73 1.10 3.33
C GLY A 43 4.37 2.48 3.19
N VAL A 44 4.98 2.98 4.28
CA VAL A 44 5.72 4.26 4.25
C VAL A 44 6.86 4.21 3.24
N ARG A 45 7.69 3.17 3.30
CA ARG A 45 8.81 3.01 2.35
C ARG A 45 8.33 2.92 0.90
N ALA A 46 7.27 2.16 0.64
CA ALA A 46 6.72 2.01 -0.70
C ALA A 46 6.24 3.36 -1.28
N MET A 47 5.46 4.12 -0.51
CA MET A 47 4.93 5.41 -0.96
C MET A 47 6.04 6.47 -1.09
N THR A 48 6.97 6.54 -0.12
CA THR A 48 8.10 7.47 -0.17
C THR A 48 8.98 7.20 -1.37
N ASN A 49 9.40 5.94 -1.59
CA ASN A 49 10.23 5.59 -2.73
C ASN A 49 9.52 5.88 -4.06
N LEU A 50 8.23 5.55 -4.19
CA LEU A 50 7.45 5.89 -5.38
C LEU A 50 7.50 7.38 -5.70
N ALA A 51 7.28 8.23 -4.69
CA ALA A 51 7.30 9.68 -4.86
C ALA A 51 8.71 10.19 -5.19
N THR A 52 9.73 9.77 -4.45
CA THR A 52 11.10 10.26 -4.65
C THR A 52 11.69 9.79 -5.97
N ASP A 53 11.43 8.56 -6.38
CA ASP A 53 11.92 8.02 -7.65
C ASP A 53 11.27 8.75 -8.83
N TYR A 54 9.96 9.00 -8.77
CA TYR A 54 9.25 9.75 -9.80
C TYR A 54 9.79 11.19 -9.94
N LEU A 55 9.96 11.90 -8.82
CA LEU A 55 10.50 13.26 -8.81
C LEU A 55 11.96 13.31 -9.27
N SER A 56 12.77 12.33 -8.88
CA SER A 56 14.18 12.26 -9.25
C SER A 56 14.39 11.91 -10.73
N GLN A 57 13.50 11.13 -11.33
CA GLN A 57 13.52 10.87 -12.78
C GLN A 57 13.24 12.14 -13.58
N GLY A 58 12.35 13.02 -13.09
CA GLY A 58 12.08 14.33 -13.69
C GLY A 58 13.27 15.30 -13.63
N ALA A 59 14.11 15.20 -12.59
CA ALA A 59 15.30 16.04 -12.39
C ALA A 59 16.52 15.61 -13.24
N LYS A 60 16.51 14.41 -13.82
CA LYS A 60 17.58 13.88 -14.69
C LYS A 60 17.38 14.22 -16.18
N LYS A 61 16.50 15.17 -16.49
CA LYS A 61 16.32 15.68 -17.86
C LYS A 61 17.38 16.73 -18.22
#